data_AF-A0A975NU77-F1
#
_entry.id   AF-A0A975NU77-F1
#
_cell.length_a   1.000
_cell.length_b   1.000
_cell.length_c   1.000
_cell.angle_alpha   90.00
_cell.angle_beta   90.00
_cell.angle_gamma   90.00
#
_symmetry.space_group_name_H-M   'P 1'
#
loop_
_entity.id
_entity.type
_entity.pdbx_description
1 polymer ?
#
loop_
_entity_poly.entity_id
_entity_poly.type
_entity_poly.pdbx_seq_one_letter_code
_entity_poly.pdbx_strand_id
1 'polypeptide(L)'
;MIAALVIAASGFGTISAASAQSCQELWVERNSYYKEAGYCFKTSRAISYFGNGGCIYDIEAQVPLPREIRARIAEITRIERRMGCN
;
A
#
# COMPACT_ATOMS: atom_id res chain seq x y z
N MET A 1 -43.24 28.48 -4.89
CA MET A 1 -42.56 27.33 -5.51
C MET A 1 -41.20 27.21 -4.84
N ILE A 2 -41.03 26.28 -3.89
CA ILE A 2 -39.74 26.08 -3.20
C ILE A 2 -39.04 24.93 -3.92
N ALA A 3 -37.99 25.24 -4.67
CA ALA A 3 -37.14 24.24 -5.32
C ALA A 3 -36.18 23.67 -4.26
N ALA A 4 -36.36 22.40 -3.91
CA ALA A 4 -35.45 21.68 -3.04
C ALA A 4 -34.18 21.32 -3.82
N LEU A 5 -33.04 21.87 -3.41
CA LEU A 5 -31.72 21.52 -3.93
C LEU A 5 -31.27 20.22 -3.23
N VAL A 6 -31.33 19.10 -3.94
CA VAL A 6 -30.83 17.81 -3.44
C VAL A 6 -29.30 17.83 -3.53
N ILE A 7 -28.62 18.04 -2.41
CA ILE A 7 -27.16 17.88 -2.31
C ILE A 7 -26.89 16.38 -2.22
N ALA A 8 -26.48 15.77 -3.34
CA ALA A 8 -25.94 14.42 -3.35
C ALA A 8 -24.58 14.43 -2.65
N ALA A 9 -24.54 14.07 -1.37
CA ALA A 9 -23.31 13.83 -0.64
C ALA A 9 -22.68 12.52 -1.13
N SER A 10 -21.77 12.62 -2.10
CA SER A 10 -20.84 11.54 -2.44
C SER A 10 -19.94 11.26 -1.24
N GLY A 11 -20.15 10.09 -0.61
CA GLY A 11 -19.41 9.65 0.57
C GLY A 11 -17.94 9.37 0.26
N PHE A 12 -17.09 10.38 0.40
CA PHE A 12 -15.66 10.16 0.58
C PHE A 12 -15.47 9.74 2.03
N GLY A 13 -15.20 8.45 2.26
CA GLY A 13 -14.87 7.95 3.59
C GLY A 13 -13.69 8.74 4.15
N THR A 14 -13.91 9.46 5.25
CA THR A 14 -12.87 10.24 5.91
C THR A 14 -11.89 9.29 6.59
N ILE A 15 -10.78 8.96 5.93
CA ILE A 15 -9.65 8.29 6.60
C ILE A 15 -9.04 9.32 7.55
N SER A 16 -9.14 9.08 8.86
CA SER A 16 -8.49 9.92 9.88
C SER A 16 -6.99 10.01 9.64
N ALA A 17 -6.35 11.14 9.98
CA ALA A 17 -4.90 11.30 9.80
C ALA A 17 -4.08 10.19 10.49
N ALA A 18 -4.51 9.73 11.67
CA ALA A 18 -3.89 8.60 12.37
C ALA A 18 -4.03 7.25 11.64
N SER A 19 -5.18 6.99 10.99
CA SER A 19 -5.35 5.80 10.16
C SER A 19 -4.57 5.91 8.85
N ALA A 20 -4.47 7.11 8.27
CA ALA A 20 -3.62 7.34 7.09
C ALA A 20 -2.13 7.13 7.40
N GLN A 21 -1.66 7.61 8.56
CA GLN A 21 -0.29 7.41 9.02
C GLN A 21 0.03 5.91 9.21
N SER A 22 -0.84 5.18 9.90
CA SER A 22 -0.67 3.73 10.09
C SER A 22 -0.76 2.94 8.78
N CYS A 23 -1.59 3.38 7.83
CA CYS A 23 -1.62 2.79 6.48
C CYS A 23 -0.34 3.06 5.68
N GLN A 24 0.24 4.26 5.81
CA GLN A 24 1.53 4.57 5.21
C GLN A 24 2.63 3.70 5.82
N GLU A 25 2.66 3.54 7.14
CA GLU A 25 3.65 2.72 7.86
C GLU A 25 3.58 1.25 7.41
N LEU A 26 2.37 0.67 7.34
CA LEU A 26 2.16 -0.69 6.85
C LEU A 26 2.58 -0.85 5.39
N TRP A 27 2.25 0.10 4.53
CA TRP A 27 2.66 0.10 3.13
C TRP A 27 4.19 0.17 3.03
N VAL A 28 4.85 1.01 3.82
CA VAL A 28 6.32 1.12 3.83
C VAL A 28 6.94 -0.20 4.28
N GLU A 29 6.46 -0.79 5.37
CA GLU A 29 6.97 -2.08 5.88
C GLU A 29 6.82 -3.20 4.84
N ARG A 30 5.64 -3.34 4.23
CA ARG A 30 5.40 -4.35 3.20
C ARG A 30 6.36 -4.19 2.03
N ASN A 31 6.55 -2.96 1.54
CA ASN A 31 7.39 -2.69 0.39
C ASN A 31 8.89 -2.71 0.72
N SER A 32 9.31 -2.45 1.97
CA SER A 32 10.73 -2.54 2.33
C SER A 32 11.27 -3.95 2.19
N TYR A 33 10.47 -4.98 2.50
CA TYR A 33 10.86 -6.38 2.25
C TYR A 33 11.15 -6.66 0.78
N TYR A 34 10.31 -6.14 -0.12
CA TYR A 34 10.53 -6.28 -1.56
C TYR A 34 11.74 -5.48 -2.03
N LYS A 35 11.96 -4.26 -1.50
CA LYS A 35 13.13 -3.45 -1.83
C LYS A 35 14.43 -4.14 -1.43
N GLU A 36 14.49 -4.63 -0.20
CA GLU A 36 15.66 -5.33 0.33
C GLU A 36 15.97 -6.62 -0.45
N ALA A 37 14.92 -7.34 -0.87
CA ALA A 37 15.06 -8.54 -1.69
C ALA A 37 15.26 -8.25 -3.20
N GLY A 38 15.41 -6.98 -3.59
CA GLY A 38 15.81 -6.58 -4.95
C GLY A 38 14.67 -6.51 -5.97
N TYR A 39 13.42 -6.27 -5.54
CA TYR A 39 12.29 -6.09 -6.45
C TYR A 39 12.34 -4.76 -7.20
N CYS A 40 12.08 -4.79 -8.51
CA CYS A 40 11.92 -3.63 -9.36
C CYS A 40 10.47 -3.16 -9.35
N PHE A 41 10.18 -2.12 -8.55
CA PHE A 41 8.84 -1.56 -8.43
C PHE A 41 8.31 -1.05 -9.77
N LYS A 42 7.00 -1.21 -9.97
CA LYS A 42 6.30 -0.80 -11.21
C LYS A 42 5.39 0.41 -11.04
N THR A 43 5.00 0.73 -9.81
CA THR A 43 4.11 1.86 -9.53
C THR A 43 4.91 3.14 -9.30
N SER A 44 4.43 4.27 -9.80
CA SER A 44 5.10 5.56 -9.60
C SER A 44 5.29 5.90 -8.13
N ARG A 45 4.32 5.57 -7.25
CA ARG A 45 4.45 5.78 -5.80
C ARG A 45 5.64 5.03 -5.21
N ALA A 46 5.77 3.73 -5.50
CA ALA A 46 6.85 2.91 -4.95
C ALA A 46 8.20 3.27 -5.57
N ILE A 47 8.23 3.60 -6.86
CA ILE A 47 9.45 4.07 -7.54
C ILE A 47 9.91 5.41 -6.93
N SER A 48 9.01 6.36 -6.70
CA SER A 48 9.37 7.66 -6.10
C SER A 48 9.83 7.53 -4.64
N TYR A 49 9.29 6.57 -3.88
CA TYR A 49 9.63 6.39 -2.47
C TYR A 49 10.91 5.56 -2.26
N PHE A 50 11.05 4.43 -2.97
CA PHE A 50 12.14 3.45 -2.77
C PHE A 50 13.20 3.47 -3.87
N GLY A 51 12.86 3.96 -5.07
CA GLY A 51 13.70 3.88 -6.26
C GLY A 51 13.90 2.46 -6.79
N ASN A 52 14.31 2.36 -8.05
CA ASN A 52 14.68 1.09 -8.70
C ASN A 52 16.18 0.91 -8.91
N GLY A 53 17.01 1.75 -8.30
CA GLY A 53 18.47 1.57 -8.35
C GLY A 53 18.85 0.19 -7.80
N GLY A 54 19.59 -0.59 -8.60
CA GLY A 54 20.16 -1.88 -8.21
C GLY A 54 19.16 -3.03 -8.00
N CYS A 55 17.91 -2.92 -8.47
CA CYS A 55 16.96 -4.02 -8.41
C CYS A 55 17.28 -5.11 -9.45
N ILE A 56 16.83 -6.34 -9.19
CA ILE A 56 17.17 -7.55 -9.97
C ILE A 56 15.92 -8.29 -10.44
N TYR A 57 14.84 -8.26 -9.66
CA TYR A 57 13.64 -9.04 -9.94
C TYR A 57 12.51 -8.15 -10.46
N ASP A 58 12.08 -8.36 -11.69
CA ASP A 58 10.94 -7.63 -12.28
C ASP A 58 9.57 -8.22 -11.92
N ILE A 59 9.55 -9.48 -11.46
CA ILE A 59 8.35 -10.24 -11.15
C ILE A 59 8.30 -10.47 -9.64
N GLU A 60 7.29 -9.93 -8.97
CA GLU A 60 7.14 -10.01 -7.50
C GLU A 60 7.18 -11.45 -6.97
N ALA A 61 6.54 -12.38 -7.70
CA ALA A 61 6.50 -13.80 -7.34
C ALA A 61 7.88 -14.49 -7.37
N GLN A 62 8.84 -13.95 -8.13
CA GLN A 62 10.20 -14.48 -8.24
C GLN A 62 11.14 -13.94 -7.16
N VAL A 63 10.72 -12.91 -6.41
CA VAL A 63 11.53 -12.34 -5.34
C VAL A 63 11.75 -13.41 -4.25
N PRO A 64 13.01 -13.76 -3.92
CA PRO A 64 13.33 -14.84 -2.99
C PRO A 64 13.13 -14.37 -1.54
N LEU A 65 11.87 -14.37 -1.09
CA LEU A 65 11.53 -14.04 0.28
C LEU A 65 11.43 -15.30 1.16
N PRO A 66 12.02 -15.29 2.37
CA PRO A 66 11.82 -16.32 3.37
C PRO A 66 10.34 -16.49 3.75
N ARG A 67 9.97 -17.67 4.24
CA ARG A 67 8.57 -18.01 4.56
C ARG A 67 7.97 -17.07 5.60
N GLU A 68 8.74 -16.69 6.60
CA GLU A 68 8.38 -15.77 7.67
C GLU A 68 8.07 -14.36 7.14
N ILE A 69 8.85 -13.87 6.17
CA ILE A 69 8.61 -12.58 5.53
C ILE A 69 7.32 -12.63 4.71
N ARG A 70 7.09 -13.73 3.98
CA ARG A 70 5.82 -13.94 3.26
C ARG A 70 4.62 -13.96 4.20
N ALA A 71 4.76 -14.59 5.37
CA ALA A 71 3.72 -14.58 6.39
C ALA A 71 3.46 -13.16 6.93
N ARG A 72 4.51 -12.37 7.15
CA ARG A 72 4.39 -10.97 7.58
C ARG A 72 3.73 -10.08 6.52
N ILE A 73 4.09 -10.23 5.25
CA ILE A 73 3.44 -9.52 4.13
C ILE A 73 1.95 -9.85 4.06
N ALA A 74 1.59 -11.12 4.23
CA ALA A 74 0.19 -11.56 4.25
C ALA A 74 -0.58 -10.97 5.45
N GLU A 75 0.04 -10.87 6.62
CA GLU A 75 -0.51 -10.19 7.79
C GLU A 75 -0.78 -8.71 7.52
N ILE A 76 0.24 -7.99 7.05
CA ILE A 76 0.15 -6.56 6.71
C ILE A 76 -0.98 -6.32 5.70
N THR A 77 -1.01 -7.11 4.62
CA THR A 77 -2.05 -7.00 3.58
C THR A 77 -3.46 -7.18 4.14
N ARG A 78 -3.63 -8.05 5.15
CA ARG A 78 -4.92 -8.23 5.82
C ARG A 78 -5.29 -7.03 6.71
N ILE A 79 -4.32 -6.45 7.40
CA ILE A 79 -4.52 -5.24 8.21
C ILE A 79 -4.90 -4.07 7.29
N GLU A 80 -4.13 -3.83 6.24
CA GLU A 80 -4.36 -2.84 5.18
C GLU A 80 -5.79 -2.93 4.62
N ARG A 81 -6.25 -4.14 4.25
CA ARG A 81 -7.62 -4.37 3.80
C ARG A 81 -8.68 -4.05 4.85
N ARG A 82 -8.45 -4.42 6.12
CA ARG A 82 -9.38 -4.10 7.22
C ARG A 82 -9.49 -2.59 7.46
N MET A 83 -8.42 -1.85 7.20
CA MET A 83 -8.35 -0.40 7.37
C MET A 83 -8.81 0.38 6.13
N GLY A 84 -9.06 -0.29 5.00
CA GLY A 84 -9.46 0.34 3.74
C GLY A 84 -8.30 1.03 3.00
N CYS A 85 -7.07 0.59 3.25
CA CYS A 85 -5.86 1.15 2.67
C CYS A 85 -5.19 0.11 1.79
N ASN A 86 -5.37 0.15 0.47
CA ASN A 86 -4.67 -0.72 -0.45
C ASN A 86 -4.36 0.01 -1.76
#